data_AF-A0AAX4MHI6-F1
#
_entry.id   AF-A0AAX4MHI6-F1
#
_cell.length_a   1.000
_cell.length_b   1.000
_cell.length_c   1.000
_cell.angle_alpha   90.00
_cell.angle_beta   90.00
_cell.angle_gamma   90.00
#
_symmetry.space_group_name_H-M   'P 1'
#
loop_
_entity.id
_entity.type
_entity.pdbx_description
1 polymer ?
#
loop_
_entity_poly.entity_id
_entity_poly.type
_entity_poly.pdbx_seq_one_letter_code
_entity_poly.pdbx_strand_id
1 'polypeptide(L)' 'MTLQELSEKLGIHRQTAYGWLRRGKLKGRIVEVGTQRIWLVSLSHASTGTRTGESS' A
#
# COMPACT_ATOMS: atom_id res chain seq x y z
N MET A 1 -7.89 -0.35 4.72
CA MET A 1 -7.48 0.71 5.68
C MET A 1 -6.92 1.89 4.90
N THR A 2 -6.91 3.11 5.45
CA THR A 2 -6.29 4.26 4.74
C THR A 2 -4.77 4.27 4.95
N LEU A 3 -4.04 5.05 4.15
CA LEU A 3 -2.60 5.25 4.36
C LEU A 3 -2.29 5.87 5.73
N GLN A 4 -3.17 6.71 6.24
CA GLN A 4 -3.03 7.35 7.55
C GLN A 4 -3.21 6.31 8.68
N GLU A 5 -4.29 5.54 8.63
CA GLU A 5 -4.55 4.44 9.57
C GLU A 5 -3.41 3.41 9.57
N LEU A 6 -2.86 3.10 8.39
CA LEU A 6 -1.69 2.23 8.28
C LEU A 6 -0.47 2.83 8.99
N SER A 7 -0.23 4.13 8.80
CA SER A 7 0.91 4.82 9.40
C SER A 7 0.81 4.82 10.93
N GLU A 8 -0.38 5.07 11.48
CA GLU A 8 -0.64 5.06 12.91
C GLU A 8 -0.53 3.65 13.49
N LYS A 9 -1.10 2.64 12.81
CA LYS A 9 -1.05 1.24 13.24
C LYS A 9 0.37 0.66 13.22
N LEU A 10 1.23 1.13 12.33
CA LEU A 10 2.63 0.71 12.25
C LEU A 10 3.57 1.61 13.06
N GLY A 11 3.07 2.72 13.63
CA GLY A 11 3.90 3.73 14.30
C GLY A 11 4.92 4.38 13.37
N ILE A 12 4.69 4.38 12.05
CA ILE A 12 5.60 4.94 11.06
C ILE A 12 5.09 6.28 10.54
N HIS A 13 6.00 7.12 10.08
CA HIS A 13 5.63 8.39 9.46
C HIS A 13 4.86 8.17 8.15
N ARG A 14 3.84 8.99 7.87
CA ARG A 14 3.04 8.95 6.63
C ARG A 14 3.90 8.98 5.36
N GLN A 15 5.03 9.67 5.41
CA GLN A 15 5.99 9.77 4.30
C GLN A 15 6.65 8.42 3.99
N THR A 16 6.95 7.62 5.02
CA THR A 16 7.49 6.26 4.88
C THR A 16 6.45 5.34 4.24
N ALA A 17 5.21 5.40 4.70
CA ALA A 17 4.10 4.64 4.12
C ALA A 17 3.86 5.03 2.64
N TYR A 18 3.91 6.34 2.33
CA TYR A 18 3.84 6.83 0.95
C TYR A 18 5.03 6.35 0.11
N GLY A 19 6.23 6.31 0.69
CA GLY A 19 7.42 5.76 0.05
C GLY A 19 7.25 4.29 -0.33
N TRP A 20 6.60 3.48 0.51
CA TRP A 20 6.32 2.08 0.22
C TRP A 20 5.27 1.90 -0.88
N LEU A 21 4.25 2.76 -0.88
CA LEU A 21 3.24 2.81 -1.92
C LEU A 21 3.86 3.14 -3.28
N ARG A 22 4.72 4.17 -3.34
CA ARG A 22 5.41 4.58 -4.58
C ARG A 22 6.39 3.52 -5.09
N ARG A 23 7.03 2.78 -4.18
CA ARG A 23 7.95 1.68 -4.51
C ARG A 23 7.24 0.35 -4.82
N GLY A 24 5.90 0.31 -4.76
CA GLY A 24 5.13 -0.92 -4.98
C GLY A 24 5.28 -1.98 -3.87
N LYS A 25 5.93 -1.65 -2.75
CA LYS A 25 6.00 -2.52 -1.56
C LYS A 25 4.66 -2.60 -0.84
N LEU A 26 3.84 -1.57 -0.98
CA LEU A 26 2.50 -1.51 -0.43
C LEU A 26 1.50 -1.47 -1.58
N LYS A 27 0.60 -2.46 -1.64
CA LYS A 27 -0.52 -2.42 -2.57
C LYS A 27 -1.59 -1.48 -2.03
N GLY A 28 -1.73 -0.34 -2.70
CA GLY A 28 -2.80 0.62 -2.44
C GLY A 28 -3.51 0.99 -3.73
N ARG A 29 -4.77 1.39 -3.59
CA ARG A 29 -5.59 1.98 -4.65
C ARG A 29 -6.08 3.34 -4.20
N ILE A 30 -6.12 4.29 -5.13
CA ILE A 30 -6.84 5.54 -4.91
C ILE A 30 -8.32 5.22 -5.07
N VAL A 31 -9.12 5.62 -4.10
CA VAL A 31 -10.57 5.64 -4.22
C VAL A 31 -11.07 7.05 -3.99
N GLU A 32 -12.13 7.40 -4.70
CA GLU A 32 -12.85 8.65 -4.49
C GLU A 32 -13.98 8.38 -3.49
N VAL A 33 -13.96 9.09 -2.37
CA VAL A 33 -15.00 9.03 -1.34
C VAL A 33 -15.60 10.43 -1.24
N GLY A 34 -16.79 10.59 -1.83
CA GLY A 34 -17.40 11.91 -2.02
C GLY A 34 -16.55 12.76 -2.96
N THR A 35 -16.08 13.91 -2.47
CA THR A 35 -15.18 14.82 -3.19
C THR A 35 -13.70 14.59 -2.88
N GLN A 36 -13.36 13.62 -2.02
CA GLN A 36 -12.00 13.44 -1.53
C GLN A 36 -11.38 12.15 -2.06
N ARG A 37 -10.17 12.26 -2.61
CA ARG A 37 -9.37 11.11 -3.05
C ARG A 37 -8.54 10.60 -1.88
N ILE A 38 -8.77 9.35 -1.49
CA ILE A 38 -8.04 8.71 -0.40
C ILE A 38 -7.32 7.46 -0.91
N TRP A 39 -6.12 7.22 -0.35
CA TRP A 39 -5.38 6.00 -0.59
C TRP A 39 -5.90 4.91 0.35
N LEU A 40 -6.61 3.94 -0.21
CA LEU A 40 -6.93 2.69 0.46
C LEU A 40 -5.78 1.72 0.24
N VAL A 41 -5.18 1.29 1.34
CA VAL A 41 -4.09 0.32 1.36
C VAL A 41 -4.60 -0.97 1.99
N SER A 42 -4.15 -2.09 1.44
CA SER A 42 -4.37 -3.39 2.05
C SER A 42 -3.05 -3.89 2.60
N LEU A 43 -3.05 -4.12 3.90
CA LEU A 43 -2.02 -4.87 4.62
C LEU A 43 -2.25 -6.37 4.46
N SER A 44 -2.95 -6.78 3.37
CA SER A 44 -3.04 -8.17 2.96
C SER A 44 -1.61 -8.63 2.81
N HIS A 45 -1.24 -9.46 3.78
CA HIS A 45 0.03 -10.08 4.00
C HIS A 45 0.88 -10.08 2.72
N ALA A 46 2.09 -9.54 2.84
CA ALA A 46 3.18 -9.95 1.98
C ALA A 46 3.46 -11.45 2.27
N SER A 47 2.53 -12.32 1.90
CA SER A 47 2.74 -13.75 1.82
C SER A 47 3.27 -14.01 0.42
N THR A 48 4.59 -14.16 0.38
CA THR A 48 5.28 -15.20 -0.38
C THR A 48 4.96 -15.30 -1.87
N GLY A 49 5.88 -14.76 -2.68
CA GLY A 49 6.38 -15.38 -3.91
C GLY A 49 5.39 -15.64 -5.05
N THR A 50 5.60 -14.97 -6.17
CA THR A 50 5.61 -15.65 -7.48
C THR A 50 6.77 -15.11 -8.29
N ARG A 51 7.86 -15.88 -8.26
CA ARG A 51 8.87 -15.87 -9.32
C ARG A 51 8.16 -16.51 -10.52
N THR A 52 7.61 -15.71 -11.43
CA THR A 52 7.22 -16.20 -12.75
C THR A 52 7.89 -15.30 -13.76
N GLY A 53 9.09 -15.71 -14.12
CA GLY A 53 9.93 -15.06 -15.11
C GLY A 53 10.89 -16.08 -15.68
N GLU A 54 10.38 -17.20 -16.17
CA GLU A 54 11.11 -18.11 -17.07
C GLU A 54 10.11 -18.61 -18.13
N SER A 55 10.20 -18.00 -19.30
CA SER A 55 9.69 -18.53 -20.56
C SER A 55 10.69 -18.11 -21.62
N SER A 56 11.64 -18.99 -21.91
CA SER A 56 12.19 -19.34 -23.24
C SER A 56 13.37 -20.29 -23.07
#